data_AF-A0A7C2GCH4-F1
#
_entry.id   AF-A0A7C2GCH4-F1
#
_cell.length_a   1.000
_cell.length_b   1.000
_cell.length_c   1.000
_cell.angle_alpha   90.00
_cell.angle_beta   90.00
_cell.angle_gamma   90.00
#
_symmetry.space_group_name_H-M   'P 1'
#
loop_
_entity.id
_entity.type
_entity.pdbx_description
1 polymer ?
#
loop_
_entity_poly.entity_id
_entity_poly.type
_entity_poly.pdbx_seq_one_letter_code
_entity_poly.pdbx_strand_id
1 'polypeptide(L)'
;MRRIKLGSKAVIALLALFTLFACNPIEDDTKSDSLLIVERITGVDAEGNEADFLQSDVIKVNTDTGATYVTADVAKATLRATLLNPAPLMGASIYNDILVTRYIVNYTRTDNKNTPGVDVPYPIEGMMNVLVRIDQSVEVSFIVVKETAKLEPPLRNLAFGRAEGVLTAIAKIDFYGEDMTKRKVKASGYLTIEFANYND
;
A
#
# COMPACT_ATOMS: atom_id res chain seq x y z
N MET A 1 0.13 -49.66 -44.93
CA MET A 1 -0.44 -48.78 -43.88
C MET A 1 -0.09 -49.34 -42.51
N ARG A 2 0.98 -48.84 -41.87
CA ARG A 2 1.46 -49.29 -40.55
C ARG A 2 0.59 -48.61 -39.47
N ARG A 3 -0.26 -49.38 -38.79
CA ARG A 3 -1.07 -48.86 -37.68
C ARG A 3 -0.17 -48.59 -36.47
N ILE A 4 0.00 -47.32 -36.13
CA ILE A 4 0.65 -46.87 -34.91
C ILE A 4 -0.25 -47.29 -33.75
N LYS A 5 0.10 -48.38 -33.05
CA LYS A 5 -0.45 -48.69 -31.73
C LYS A 5 0.26 -47.80 -30.71
N LEU A 6 -0.10 -46.52 -30.68
CA LEU A 6 0.37 -45.60 -29.67
C LEU A 6 -0.29 -46.01 -28.35
N GLY A 7 0.52 -46.53 -27.43
CA GLY A 7 0.06 -47.19 -26.22
C GLY A 7 -0.85 -46.29 -25.38
N SER A 8 -2.02 -46.81 -25.02
CA SER A 8 -3.00 -46.20 -24.11
C SER A 8 -2.40 -45.74 -22.77
N LYS A 9 -1.26 -46.31 -22.36
CA LYS A 9 -0.51 -45.90 -21.16
C LYS A 9 0.20 -44.55 -21.30
N ALA A 10 0.63 -44.18 -22.52
CA ALA A 10 1.33 -42.91 -22.77
C ALA A 10 0.37 -41.70 -22.72
N VAL A 11 -0.89 -41.89 -23.12
CA VAL A 11 -1.92 -40.84 -23.07
C VAL A 11 -2.36 -40.56 -21.63
N ILE A 12 -2.46 -41.59 -20.78
CA ILE A 12 -2.81 -41.44 -19.36
C ILE A 12 -1.68 -40.76 -18.57
N ALA A 13 -0.42 -41.08 -18.86
CA ALA A 13 0.73 -40.42 -18.24
C ALA A 13 0.84 -38.94 -18.64
N LEU A 14 0.46 -38.59 -19.88
CA LEU A 14 0.47 -37.21 -20.36
C LEU A 14 -0.68 -36.37 -19.77
N LEU A 15 -1.87 -36.96 -19.54
CA LEU A 15 -2.98 -36.27 -18.88
C LEU A 15 -2.74 -36.03 -17.38
N ALA A 16 -2.06 -36.96 -16.70
CA ALA A 16 -1.71 -36.81 -15.28
C ALA A 16 -0.62 -35.75 -15.03
N LEU A 17 0.15 -35.38 -16.06
CA LEU A 17 1.18 -34.34 -15.95
C LEU A 17 0.60 -32.91 -16.01
N PHE A 18 -0.59 -32.73 -16.59
CA PHE A 18 -1.25 -31.42 -16.69
C PHE A 18 -2.04 -31.00 -15.44
N THR A 19 -2.28 -31.89 -14.49
CA THR A 19 -3.00 -31.56 -13.23
C THR A 19 -2.10 -30.93 -12.17
N LEU A 20 -0.78 -30.95 -12.35
CA LEU A 20 0.18 -30.40 -11.39
C LEU A 20 0.48 -28.90 -11.60
N PHE A 21 -0.03 -28.29 -12.68
CA PHE A 21 0.12 -26.85 -12.94
C PHE A 21 -1.08 -26.01 -12.49
N ALA A 22 -2.10 -26.60 -11.86
CA ALA A 22 -3.16 -25.85 -11.20
C ALA A 22 -2.72 -25.38 -9.79
N CYS A 23 -1.54 -24.77 -9.70
CA CYS A 23 -1.13 -24.02 -8.53
C CYS A 23 -1.51 -22.56 -8.79
N ASN A 24 -2.79 -22.23 -8.65
CA ASN A 24 -3.17 -20.85 -8.42
C ASN A 24 -2.87 -20.59 -6.94
N PRO A 25 -1.90 -19.73 -6.57
CA PRO A 25 -1.90 -19.20 -5.22
C PRO A 25 -3.25 -18.51 -5.02
N ILE A 26 -4.06 -19.01 -4.09
CA ILE A 26 -5.16 -18.23 -3.53
C ILE A 26 -4.47 -17.04 -2.85
N GLU A 27 -4.43 -15.93 -3.57
CA GLU A 27 -3.90 -14.65 -3.10
C GLU A 27 -4.98 -13.96 -2.24
N ASP A 28 -5.50 -14.69 -1.25
CA ASP A 28 -6.37 -14.13 -0.22
C ASP A 28 -5.71 -14.39 1.13
N ASP A 29 -4.76 -13.52 1.49
CA ASP A 29 -4.05 -13.55 2.77
C ASP A 29 -4.99 -13.29 3.97
N THR A 30 -6.24 -12.89 3.70
CA THR A 30 -7.26 -12.66 4.71
C THR A 30 -7.97 -13.96 5.05
N LYS A 31 -7.88 -14.38 6.32
CA LYS A 31 -8.57 -15.58 6.85
C LYS A 31 -9.67 -15.25 7.85
N SER A 32 -9.94 -13.97 8.07
CA SER A 32 -10.94 -13.49 9.01
C SER A 32 -12.35 -13.55 8.41
N ASP A 33 -13.37 -13.66 9.27
CA ASP A 33 -14.79 -13.47 8.88
C ASP A 33 -15.13 -11.97 8.73
N SER A 34 -14.13 -11.11 8.95
CA SER A 34 -14.19 -9.67 8.85
C SER A 34 -13.30 -9.19 7.71
N LEU A 35 -13.79 -8.23 6.94
CA LEU A 35 -13.06 -7.49 5.94
C LEU A 35 -12.60 -6.15 6.51
N LEU A 36 -11.33 -5.82 6.28
CA LEU A 36 -10.83 -4.46 6.43
C LEU A 36 -10.93 -3.75 5.09
N ILE A 37 -11.46 -2.54 5.09
CA ILE A 37 -11.67 -1.70 3.91
C ILE A 37 -10.94 -0.39 4.15
N VAL A 38 -10.19 0.07 3.13
CA VAL A 38 -9.72 1.45 3.07
C VAL A 38 -10.77 2.26 2.31
N GLU A 39 -11.50 3.12 3.02
CA GLU A 39 -12.58 3.93 2.42
C GLU A 39 -12.04 5.14 1.66
N ARG A 40 -11.01 5.80 2.21
CA ARG A 40 -10.37 6.97 1.63
C ARG A 40 -8.94 7.09 2.12
N ILE A 41 -8.03 7.57 1.27
CA ILE A 41 -6.71 8.05 1.67
C ILE A 41 -6.57 9.48 1.17
N THR A 42 -6.15 10.40 2.04
CA THR A 42 -5.88 11.79 1.69
C THR A 42 -4.46 12.20 2.07
N GLY A 43 -3.88 13.07 1.26
CA GLY A 43 -2.65 13.79 1.55
C GLY A 43 -2.93 15.28 1.74
N VAL A 44 -1.90 16.09 1.49
CA VAL A 44 -2.01 17.55 1.47
C VAL A 44 -1.48 18.11 0.15
N ASP A 45 -2.09 19.18 -0.34
CA ASP A 45 -1.54 19.99 -1.43
C ASP A 45 -0.38 20.89 -0.93
N ALA A 46 0.23 21.65 -1.85
CA ALA A 46 1.35 22.55 -1.54
C ALA A 46 0.95 23.65 -0.53
N GLU A 47 -0.32 24.06 -0.52
CA GLU A 47 -0.86 25.04 0.43
C GLU A 47 -1.24 24.42 1.80
N GLY A 48 -1.15 23.10 1.94
CA GLY A 48 -1.45 22.36 3.16
C GLY A 48 -2.93 21.98 3.33
N ASN A 49 -3.76 22.13 2.31
CA ASN A 49 -5.15 21.68 2.32
C ASN A 49 -5.25 20.17 2.06
N GLU A 50 -6.27 19.53 2.61
CA GLU A 50 -6.52 18.11 2.39
C GLU A 50 -6.91 17.82 0.93
N ALA A 51 -6.26 16.84 0.32
CA ALA A 51 -6.50 16.44 -1.08
C ALA A 51 -6.42 14.92 -1.26
N ASP A 52 -6.95 14.41 -2.38
CA ASP A 52 -6.86 12.98 -2.77
C ASP A 52 -5.48 12.62 -3.39
N PHE A 53 -4.51 13.53 -3.26
CA PHE A 53 -3.11 13.36 -3.62
C PHE A 53 -2.24 14.03 -2.54
N LEU A 54 -0.93 13.82 -2.61
CA LEU A 54 0.05 14.48 -1.75
C LEU A 54 1.07 15.22 -2.60
N GLN A 55 1.28 16.50 -2.32
CA GLN A 55 2.42 17.26 -2.81
C GLN A 55 3.50 17.26 -1.74
N SER A 56 4.54 16.47 -1.96
CA SER A 56 5.67 16.31 -1.05
C SER A 56 6.79 17.24 -1.49
N ASP A 57 6.93 18.35 -0.77
CA ASP A 57 8.09 19.20 -0.94
C ASP A 57 9.37 18.54 -0.36
N VAL A 58 10.40 18.42 -1.20
CA VAL A 58 11.63 17.68 -0.87
C VAL A 58 12.50 18.47 0.10
N ILE A 59 12.65 19.79 -0.08
CA ILE A 59 13.41 20.67 0.81
C ILE A 59 12.59 21.92 1.07
N LYS A 60 12.34 22.16 2.36
CA LYS A 60 11.70 23.37 2.85
C LYS A 60 12.74 24.41 3.24
N VAL A 61 12.40 25.68 3.12
CA VAL A 61 13.21 26.82 3.54
C VAL A 61 12.51 27.50 4.71
N ASN A 62 13.23 27.67 5.81
CA ASN A 62 12.76 28.48 6.91
C ASN A 62 12.80 29.97 6.49
N THR A 63 11.64 30.60 6.39
CA THR A 63 11.47 31.97 5.86
C THR A 63 12.19 33.04 6.69
N ASP A 64 12.39 32.81 7.99
CA ASP A 64 13.06 33.75 8.89
C ASP A 64 14.60 33.67 8.80
N THR A 65 15.14 32.48 8.55
CA THR A 65 16.60 32.21 8.62
C THR A 65 17.23 31.89 7.27
N GLY A 66 16.43 31.56 6.26
CA GLY A 66 16.89 31.02 4.98
C GLY A 66 17.48 29.61 5.08
N ALA A 67 17.42 28.96 6.25
CA ALA A 67 17.97 27.63 6.44
C ALA A 67 17.08 26.56 5.81
N THR A 68 17.68 25.60 5.11
CA THR A 68 16.96 24.48 4.51
C THR A 68 16.76 23.34 5.52
N TYR A 69 15.61 22.69 5.45
CA TYR A 69 15.27 21.52 6.28
C TYR A 69 14.35 20.55 5.54
N VAL A 70 14.24 19.34 6.07
CA VAL A 70 13.34 18.30 5.54
C VAL A 70 12.33 17.92 6.62
N THR A 71 11.13 17.52 6.21
CA THR A 71 10.08 17.02 7.12
C THR A 71 9.47 15.76 6.52
N ALA A 72 9.05 14.82 7.36
CA ALA A 72 8.27 13.68 6.91
C ALA A 72 6.87 14.14 6.45
N ASP A 73 6.33 13.49 5.43
CA ASP A 73 4.97 13.74 4.97
C ASP A 73 4.02 12.69 5.54
N VAL A 74 2.86 13.16 5.98
CA VAL A 74 1.83 12.36 6.64
C VAL A 74 0.61 12.29 5.73
N ALA A 75 0.03 11.11 5.61
CA ALA A 75 -1.26 10.88 4.98
C ALA A 75 -2.29 10.46 6.03
N LYS A 76 -3.56 10.64 5.70
CA LYS A 76 -4.69 10.12 6.48
C LYS A 76 -5.38 9.01 5.71
N ALA A 77 -5.84 7.99 6.42
CA ALA A 77 -6.73 6.98 5.86
C ALA A 77 -7.97 6.80 6.74
N THR A 78 -9.12 6.58 6.10
CA THR A 78 -10.33 6.14 6.77
C THR A 78 -10.44 4.62 6.58
N LEU A 79 -10.36 3.88 7.68
CA LEU A 79 -10.45 2.42 7.69
C LEU A 79 -11.81 2.00 8.22
N ARG A 80 -12.45 1.01 7.57
CA ARG A 80 -13.71 0.42 8.00
C ARG A 80 -13.61 -1.08 8.11
N ALA A 81 -14.24 -1.65 9.13
CA ALA A 81 -14.41 -3.09 9.25
C ALA A 81 -15.86 -3.48 8.94
N THR A 82 -16.05 -4.56 8.20
CA THR A 82 -17.37 -5.17 7.93
C THR A 82 -17.26 -6.67 8.03
N LEU A 83 -18.38 -7.35 8.26
CA LEU A 83 -18.41 -8.81 8.20
C LEU A 83 -18.49 -9.29 6.74
N LEU A 84 -17.92 -10.46 6.46
CA LEU A 84 -18.13 -11.19 5.21
C LEU A 84 -19.58 -11.63 5.05
N ASN A 85 -20.20 -12.06 6.16
CA ASN A 85 -21.64 -12.24 6.22
C ASN A 85 -22.28 -10.94 6.71
N PRO A 86 -22.96 -10.16 5.85
CA PRO A 86 -23.48 -8.84 6.21
C PRO A 86 -24.65 -8.89 7.21
N ALA A 87 -25.28 -10.05 7.41
CA ALA A 87 -26.42 -10.22 8.32
C ALA A 87 -26.32 -11.54 9.10
N PRO A 88 -25.35 -11.70 10.01
CA PRO A 88 -25.26 -12.89 10.84
C PRO A 88 -26.49 -12.97 11.77
N LEU A 89 -27.05 -14.18 11.92
CA LEU A 89 -28.27 -14.41 12.73
C LEU A 89 -28.13 -13.93 14.19
N MET A 90 -26.91 -13.95 14.73
CA MET A 90 -26.60 -13.56 16.12
C MET A 90 -25.99 -12.15 16.23
N GLY A 91 -25.92 -11.38 15.14
CA GLY A 91 -25.22 -10.10 15.09
C GLY A 91 -23.69 -10.25 15.04
N ALA A 92 -23.00 -9.11 14.96
CA ALA A 92 -21.54 -9.06 15.01
C ALA A 92 -21.02 -9.36 16.42
N SER A 93 -19.94 -10.13 16.53
CA SER A 93 -19.25 -10.36 17.79
C SER A 93 -18.06 -9.42 17.93
N ILE A 94 -17.66 -9.10 19.16
CA ILE A 94 -16.38 -8.43 19.44
C ILE A 94 -15.19 -9.20 18.88
N TYR A 95 -15.34 -10.52 18.69
CA TYR A 95 -14.30 -11.37 18.10
C TYR A 95 -13.98 -11.02 16.64
N ASN A 96 -14.91 -10.30 15.99
CA ASN A 96 -14.80 -9.85 14.62
C ASN A 96 -14.12 -8.49 14.47
N ASP A 97 -13.94 -7.74 15.57
CA ASP A 97 -13.20 -6.47 15.51
C ASP A 97 -11.77 -6.69 15.04
N ILE A 98 -11.22 -5.71 14.35
CA ILE A 98 -9.90 -5.78 13.71
C ILE A 98 -8.92 -4.87 14.43
N LEU A 99 -7.77 -5.40 14.83
CA LEU A 99 -6.63 -4.62 15.28
C LEU A 99 -5.62 -4.47 14.14
N VAL A 100 -5.49 -3.27 13.61
CA VAL A 100 -4.47 -2.93 12.62
C VAL A 100 -3.16 -2.65 13.34
N THR A 101 -2.11 -3.39 12.96
CA THR A 101 -0.83 -3.42 13.70
C THR A 101 0.30 -2.75 12.94
N ARG A 102 0.22 -2.67 11.61
CA ARG A 102 1.28 -2.11 10.78
C ARG A 102 0.77 -1.73 9.40
N TYR A 103 1.56 -0.92 8.71
CA TYR A 103 1.37 -0.59 7.31
C TYR A 103 2.70 -0.62 6.55
N ILE A 104 2.63 -0.90 5.26
CA ILE A 104 3.76 -0.78 4.33
C ILE A 104 3.37 0.16 3.21
N VAL A 105 4.27 1.08 2.85
CA VAL A 105 4.15 1.94 1.68
C VAL A 105 5.18 1.51 0.65
N ASN A 106 4.70 1.13 -0.53
CA ASN A 106 5.51 0.87 -1.70
C ASN A 106 5.25 1.94 -2.76
N TYR A 107 6.24 2.28 -3.55
CA TYR A 107 6.12 3.32 -4.57
C TYR A 107 6.28 2.73 -5.97
N THR A 108 5.46 3.19 -6.91
CA THR A 108 5.61 2.87 -8.32
C THR A 108 5.40 4.10 -9.20
N ARG A 109 6.03 4.12 -10.37
CA ARG A 109 5.79 5.07 -11.46
C ARG A 109 4.99 4.38 -12.57
N THR A 110 4.27 5.18 -13.33
CA THR A 110 3.48 4.74 -14.50
C THR A 110 4.34 4.44 -15.73
N ASP A 111 5.58 4.95 -15.79
CA ASP A 111 6.53 4.75 -16.87
C ASP A 111 7.36 3.46 -16.76
N ASN A 112 6.98 2.57 -15.84
CA ASN A 112 7.64 1.30 -15.52
C ASN A 112 9.06 1.41 -14.94
N LYS A 113 9.56 2.61 -14.64
CA LYS A 113 10.81 2.81 -13.90
C LYS A 113 10.53 2.71 -12.40
N ASN A 114 10.79 1.55 -11.82
CA ASN A 114 10.31 1.22 -10.46
C ASN A 114 11.42 0.77 -9.51
N THR A 115 12.69 1.06 -9.81
CA THR A 115 13.81 0.61 -8.99
C THR A 115 13.91 1.45 -7.70
N PRO A 116 13.75 0.86 -6.50
CA PRO A 116 13.86 1.61 -5.25
C PRO A 116 15.26 2.21 -5.03
N GLY A 117 15.31 3.45 -4.58
CA GLY A 117 16.55 4.23 -4.37
C GLY A 117 17.16 4.78 -5.66
N VAL A 118 16.53 4.54 -6.82
CA VAL A 118 17.01 5.04 -8.12
C VAL A 118 15.90 5.78 -8.85
N ASP A 119 14.74 5.14 -9.06
CA ASP A 119 13.60 5.70 -9.78
C ASP A 119 12.50 6.18 -8.83
N VAL A 120 12.34 5.49 -7.70
CA VAL A 120 11.35 5.77 -6.65
C VAL A 120 12.01 5.65 -5.25
N PRO A 121 11.43 6.25 -4.19
CA PRO A 121 11.94 6.08 -2.83
C PRO A 121 11.93 4.62 -2.37
N TYR A 122 12.75 4.31 -1.35
CA TYR A 122 12.68 3.00 -0.69
C TYR A 122 11.33 2.80 0.00
N PRO A 123 10.76 1.57 -0.04
CA PRO A 123 9.57 1.25 0.73
C PRO A 123 9.76 1.53 2.21
N ILE A 124 8.67 1.91 2.87
CA ILE A 124 8.67 2.15 4.31
C ILE A 124 7.65 1.25 4.99
N GLU A 125 7.99 0.83 6.20
CA GLU A 125 7.09 0.14 7.12
C GLU A 125 6.94 0.99 8.39
N GLY A 126 5.72 1.03 8.92
CA GLY A 126 5.41 1.64 10.19
C GLY A 126 4.47 0.77 11.02
N MET A 127 4.65 0.80 12.33
CA MET A 127 3.77 0.13 13.29
C MET A 127 2.62 1.06 13.67
N MET A 128 1.44 0.50 13.91
CA MET A 128 0.29 1.21 14.42
C MET A 128 -0.51 0.31 15.38
N ASN A 129 -1.43 0.90 16.14
CA ASN A 129 -2.28 0.14 17.05
C ASN A 129 -3.69 0.73 17.01
N VAL A 130 -4.47 0.28 16.02
CA VAL A 130 -5.79 0.87 15.73
C VAL A 130 -6.85 -0.22 15.75
N LEU A 131 -7.79 -0.10 16.68
CA LEU A 131 -8.96 -0.99 16.74
C LEU A 131 -10.07 -0.44 15.84
N VAL A 132 -10.40 -1.18 14.80
CA VAL A 132 -11.53 -0.93 13.91
C VAL A 132 -12.66 -1.87 14.29
N ARG A 133 -13.71 -1.33 14.90
CA ARG A 133 -14.89 -2.11 15.27
C ARG A 133 -15.72 -2.42 14.04
N ILE A 134 -16.42 -3.55 14.05
CA ILE A 134 -17.36 -3.90 12.97
C ILE A 134 -18.39 -2.78 12.76
N ASP A 135 -18.64 -2.46 11.49
CA ASP A 135 -19.55 -1.41 11.02
C ASP A 135 -19.21 0.00 11.53
N GLN A 136 -17.96 0.22 11.90
CA GLN A 136 -17.43 1.53 12.26
C GLN A 136 -16.26 1.89 11.34
N SER A 137 -16.13 3.20 11.10
CA SER A 137 -14.98 3.78 10.42
C SER A 137 -14.10 4.52 11.42
N VAL A 138 -12.78 4.46 11.24
CA VAL A 138 -11.80 5.19 12.05
C VAL A 138 -10.81 5.90 11.14
N GLU A 139 -10.51 7.15 11.45
CA GLU A 139 -9.46 7.92 10.78
C GLU A 139 -8.11 7.64 11.45
N VAL A 140 -7.09 7.39 10.65
CA VAL A 140 -5.71 7.16 11.09
C VAL A 140 -4.76 8.06 10.32
N SER A 141 -3.75 8.59 11.00
CA SER A 141 -2.65 9.35 10.37
C SER A 141 -1.38 8.52 10.42
N PHE A 142 -0.62 8.51 9.32
CA PHE A 142 0.61 7.73 9.23
C PHE A 142 1.62 8.41 8.30
N ILE A 143 2.90 8.17 8.55
CA ILE A 143 3.97 8.71 7.71
C ILE A 143 3.95 7.96 6.38
N VAL A 144 3.78 8.69 5.28
CA VAL A 144 3.85 8.12 3.94
C VAL A 144 5.23 8.34 3.32
N VAL A 145 5.93 9.44 3.62
CA VAL A 145 7.30 9.72 3.15
C VAL A 145 8.16 10.10 4.34
N LYS A 146 9.31 9.44 4.52
CA LYS A 146 10.25 9.75 5.62
C LYS A 146 11.15 10.92 5.27
N GLU A 147 11.54 11.68 6.28
CA GLU A 147 12.56 12.75 6.15
C GLU A 147 13.89 12.22 5.58
N THR A 148 14.31 11.02 5.98
CA THR A 148 15.56 10.40 5.47
C THR A 148 15.47 10.09 3.98
N ALA A 149 14.28 9.73 3.47
CA ALA A 149 14.07 9.46 2.05
C ALA A 149 14.25 10.74 1.20
N LYS A 150 13.97 11.92 1.75
CA LYS A 150 14.20 13.22 1.09
C LYS A 150 15.70 13.54 0.92
N LEU A 151 16.56 12.90 1.73
CA LEU A 151 18.02 13.06 1.68
C LEU A 151 18.71 12.00 0.81
N GLU A 152 17.96 11.10 0.19
CA GLU A 152 18.48 10.02 -0.66
C GLU A 152 17.96 10.17 -2.10
N PRO A 153 18.67 9.61 -3.11
CA PRO A 153 18.10 9.48 -4.46
C PRO A 153 16.83 8.60 -4.43
N PRO A 154 15.83 8.86 -5.31
CA PRO A 154 15.79 9.91 -6.33
C PRO A 154 15.44 11.30 -5.81
N LEU A 155 14.87 11.43 -4.61
CA LEU A 155 14.27 12.68 -4.15
C LEU A 155 15.30 13.80 -4.00
N ARG A 156 16.46 13.48 -3.43
CA ARG A 156 17.57 14.43 -3.31
C ARG A 156 17.97 15.05 -4.66
N ASN A 157 17.84 14.33 -5.77
CA ASN A 157 18.23 14.86 -7.08
C ASN A 157 17.25 15.92 -7.61
N LEU A 158 15.97 15.87 -7.18
CA LEU A 158 14.96 16.87 -7.52
C LEU A 158 15.28 18.21 -6.88
N ALA A 159 15.69 18.20 -5.61
CA ALA A 159 16.04 19.40 -4.85
C ALA A 159 17.18 20.22 -5.47
N PHE A 160 18.12 19.58 -6.18
CA PHE A 160 19.26 20.25 -6.81
C PHE A 160 19.07 20.52 -8.31
N GLY A 161 17.84 20.40 -8.83
CA GLY A 161 17.53 20.64 -10.25
C GLY A 161 18.22 19.69 -11.22
N ARG A 162 18.59 18.48 -10.76
CA ARG A 162 19.33 17.48 -11.56
C ARG A 162 18.41 16.43 -12.20
N ALA A 163 17.10 16.58 -12.07
CA ALA A 163 16.07 15.63 -12.49
C ALA A 163 14.86 16.33 -13.16
N GLU A 164 13.80 15.60 -13.48
CA GLU A 164 12.61 16.00 -14.26
C GLU A 164 11.76 17.15 -13.66
N GLY A 165 12.25 17.85 -12.63
CA GLY A 165 11.55 18.95 -11.94
C GLY A 165 10.43 18.47 -11.01
N VAL A 166 9.66 17.47 -11.44
CA VAL A 166 8.63 16.78 -10.65
C VAL A 166 8.75 15.27 -10.85
N LEU A 167 8.65 14.51 -9.76
CA LEU A 167 8.56 13.05 -9.77
C LEU A 167 7.17 12.65 -9.30
N THR A 168 6.35 12.07 -10.18
CA THR A 168 5.05 11.52 -9.80
C THR A 168 5.19 10.03 -9.49
N ALA A 169 4.80 9.62 -8.29
CA ALA A 169 4.74 8.23 -7.88
C ALA A 169 3.37 7.88 -7.32
N ILE A 170 2.95 6.64 -7.51
CA ILE A 170 1.80 6.04 -6.87
C ILE A 170 2.32 5.30 -5.63
N ALA A 171 1.93 5.76 -4.46
CA ALA A 171 2.10 5.01 -3.23
C ALA A 171 0.99 3.96 -3.13
N LYS A 172 1.37 2.69 -3.02
CA LYS A 172 0.51 1.58 -2.59
C LYS A 172 0.70 1.39 -1.09
N ILE A 173 -0.36 1.60 -0.32
CA ILE A 173 -0.38 1.47 1.13
C ILE A 173 -1.09 0.16 1.47
N ASP A 174 -0.36 -0.79 2.03
CA ASP A 174 -0.89 -2.05 2.54
C ASP A 174 -1.01 -1.98 4.06
N PHE A 175 -2.24 -2.01 4.57
CA PHE A 175 -2.54 -2.14 5.99
C PHE A 175 -2.67 -3.61 6.38
N TYR A 176 -2.03 -3.99 7.47
CA TYR A 176 -2.07 -5.34 8.01
C TYR A 176 -2.55 -5.33 9.45
N GLY A 177 -3.37 -6.32 9.77
CA GLY A 177 -3.87 -6.52 11.11
C GLY A 177 -4.29 -7.95 11.37
N GLU A 178 -4.97 -8.11 12.49
CA GLU A 178 -5.59 -9.35 12.90
C GLU A 178 -6.94 -9.08 13.56
N ASP A 179 -7.89 -9.99 13.38
CA ASP A 179 -9.09 -9.96 14.20
C ASP A 179 -8.78 -10.41 15.66
N MET A 180 -9.77 -10.30 16.53
CA MET A 180 -9.60 -10.66 17.94
C MET A 180 -9.43 -12.17 18.16
N THR A 181 -9.57 -12.98 17.10
CA THR A 181 -9.25 -14.42 17.07
C THR A 181 -7.90 -14.74 16.41
N LYS A 182 -7.07 -13.73 16.17
CA LYS A 182 -5.72 -13.83 15.58
C LYS A 182 -5.69 -14.27 14.11
N ARG A 183 -6.79 -14.08 13.38
CA ARG A 183 -6.83 -14.32 11.94
C ARG A 183 -6.40 -13.05 11.22
N LYS A 184 -5.48 -13.21 10.27
CA LYS A 184 -4.89 -12.09 9.53
C LYS A 184 -5.93 -11.41 8.65
N VAL A 185 -5.80 -10.10 8.55
CA VAL A 185 -6.53 -9.25 7.60
C VAL A 185 -5.55 -8.32 6.89
N LYS A 186 -5.86 -8.00 5.64
CA LYS A 186 -5.10 -7.04 4.83
C LYS A 186 -6.07 -6.15 4.06
N ALA A 187 -5.75 -4.86 3.96
CA ALA A 187 -6.42 -3.94 3.07
C ALA A 187 -5.38 -3.08 2.35
N SER A 188 -5.62 -2.79 1.07
CA SER A 188 -4.72 -1.98 0.24
C SER A 188 -5.43 -0.72 -0.22
N GLY A 189 -4.74 0.41 -0.16
CA GLY A 189 -5.16 1.67 -0.77
C GLY A 189 -4.03 2.30 -1.59
N TYR A 190 -4.37 3.34 -2.33
CA TYR A 190 -3.43 4.02 -3.21
C TYR A 190 -3.50 5.52 -3.00
N LEU A 191 -2.36 6.19 -3.10
CA LEU A 191 -2.25 7.65 -3.03
C LEU A 191 -1.27 8.12 -4.09
N THR A 192 -1.66 9.08 -4.91
CA THR A 192 -0.73 9.75 -5.82
C THR A 192 0.12 10.73 -5.04
N ILE A 193 1.43 10.69 -5.23
CA ILE A 193 2.39 11.60 -4.61
C ILE A 193 3.19 12.29 -5.70
N GLU A 194 3.21 13.61 -5.64
CA GLU A 194 4.04 14.46 -6.48
C GLU A 194 5.19 14.99 -5.63
N PHE A 195 6.41 14.59 -5.96
CA PHE A 195 7.61 15.12 -5.33
C PHE A 195 8.19 16.22 -6.18
N ALA A 196 8.37 17.41 -5.59
CA ALA A 196 9.05 18.51 -6.23
C ALA A 196 9.81 19.33 -5.19
N ASN A 197 10.60 20.29 -5.65
CA ASN A 197 11.10 21.36 -4.80
C ASN A 197 10.19 22.56 -5.02
N TYR A 198 9.13 22.66 -4.22
CA TYR A 198 8.16 23.73 -4.34
C TYR A 198 8.79 25.05 -3.89
N ASN A 199 8.26 26.17 -4.36
CA ASN A 199 8.70 27.48 -3.89
C ASN A 199 7.96 27.79 -2.59
N ASP A 200 8.71 28.07 -1.54
CA ASP A 200 8.21 28.48 -0.22
C ASP A 200 8.03 30.00 -0.09
#